data_AF-A0AAV0JNC5-F1
#
_entry.id   AF-A0AAV0JNC5-F1
#
_cell.length_a   1.000
_cell.length_b   1.000
_cell.length_c   1.000
_cell.angle_alpha   90.00
_cell.angle_beta   90.00
_cell.angle_gamma   90.00
#
_symmetry.space_group_name_H-M   'P 1'
#
loop_
_entity.id
_entity.type
_entity.pdbx_description
1 polymer ?
#
loop_
_entity_poly.entity_id
_entity_poly.type
_entity_poly.pdbx_seq_one_letter_code
_entity_poly.pdbx_strand_id
1 'polypeptide(L)'
;MLKQLLTISGDDLIAPCHCKGTQKYVHRSCLDNWRSTKEGFAFAHCSECRALFVLRANVPPDRWWLRLKFQFLVARDHAFIFIVVQLIVAFLGVLVYKFYGEELREMFGYEEHPYGFYTMAVLAIVLVGLLYGFFIAIICGQRINERHYHVLAKQELTKEYVVEDREASKNVPELDPSHITELRMLGLF
;
A
#
# COMPACT_ATOMS: atom_id res chain seq x y z
N MET A 1 -4.00 21.44 -15.98
CA MET A 1 -3.91 20.20 -16.78
C MET A 1 -5.08 19.28 -16.40
N LEU A 2 -6.33 19.74 -16.45
CA LEU A 2 -7.24 19.84 -17.61
C LEU A 2 -7.54 18.50 -18.33
N LYS A 3 -7.98 17.48 -17.57
CA LYS A 3 -8.74 16.32 -18.11
C LYS A 3 -9.74 15.72 -17.09
N GLN A 4 -10.29 16.55 -16.20
CA GLN A 4 -11.29 16.13 -15.19
C GLN A 4 -12.67 16.77 -15.37
N LEU A 5 -12.96 17.39 -16.53
CA LEU A 5 -14.17 18.20 -16.71
C LEU A 5 -15.11 17.78 -17.86
N LEU A 6 -15.02 16.55 -18.37
CA LEU A 6 -16.00 16.03 -19.34
C LEU A 6 -16.26 14.53 -19.15
N THR A 7 -17.12 14.19 -18.18
CA THR A 7 -18.14 13.12 -18.29
C THR A 7 -19.16 13.26 -17.14
N ILE A 8 -19.81 14.43 -17.05
CA ILE A 8 -21.13 14.52 -16.41
C ILE A 8 -22.13 14.49 -17.57
N SER A 9 -22.42 13.30 -18.10
CA SER A 9 -23.53 13.03 -19.04
C SER A 9 -23.65 11.53 -19.36
N GLY A 10 -24.73 10.90 -18.88
CA GLY A 10 -25.43 9.81 -19.59
C GLY A 10 -25.03 8.36 -19.29
N ASP A 11 -26.05 7.54 -19.01
CA ASP A 11 -26.01 6.10 -18.80
C ASP A 11 -25.38 5.31 -19.97
N ASP A 12 -24.05 5.08 -19.96
CA ASP A 12 -23.42 4.11 -20.87
C ASP A 12 -23.77 2.68 -20.42
N LEU A 13 -24.95 2.21 -20.83
CA LEU A 13 -25.29 0.79 -20.84
C LEU A 13 -24.34 0.08 -21.79
N ILE A 14 -23.57 -0.85 -21.28
CA ILE A 14 -22.69 -1.71 -22.06
C ILE A 14 -23.20 -3.14 -22.04
N ALA A 15 -22.94 -3.89 -23.12
CA ALA A 15 -23.15 -5.33 -23.20
C ALA A 15 -21.81 -6.09 -23.04
N PRO A 16 -21.40 -6.43 -21.79
CA PRO A 16 -20.09 -7.05 -21.57
C PRO A 16 -20.06 -8.56 -21.90
N CYS A 17 -21.22 -9.22 -22.02
CA CYS A 17 -21.33 -10.66 -22.20
C CYS A 17 -22.53 -11.09 -23.06
N HIS A 18 -22.68 -12.41 -23.27
CA HIS A 18 -23.73 -13.03 -24.10
C HIS A 18 -25.03 -13.37 -23.35
N CYS A 19 -25.25 -12.77 -22.19
CA CYS A 19 -26.50 -12.96 -21.45
C CYS A 19 -27.70 -12.50 -22.29
N LYS A 20 -28.86 -13.12 -22.08
CA LYS A 20 -30.09 -12.83 -22.83
C LYS A 20 -31.00 -11.88 -22.05
N GLY A 21 -31.80 -11.11 -22.77
CA GLY A 21 -32.80 -10.19 -22.19
C GLY A 21 -32.19 -8.90 -21.63
N THR A 22 -32.88 -8.26 -20.70
CA THR A 22 -32.48 -6.97 -20.11
C THR A 22 -31.26 -7.10 -19.20
N GLN A 23 -30.99 -8.29 -18.65
CA GLN A 23 -29.82 -8.58 -17.81
C GLN A 23 -28.48 -8.52 -18.57
N LYS A 24 -28.52 -8.38 -19.90
CA LYS A 24 -27.35 -8.19 -20.75
C LYS A 24 -26.71 -6.80 -20.59
N TYR A 25 -27.52 -5.78 -20.33
CA TYR A 25 -27.05 -4.40 -20.31
C TYR A 25 -26.80 -3.93 -18.88
N VAL A 26 -25.61 -3.40 -18.64
CA VAL A 26 -25.18 -2.93 -17.31
C VAL A 26 -24.47 -1.59 -17.46
N HIS A 27 -24.64 -0.68 -16.51
CA HIS A 27 -23.84 0.53 -16.48
C HIS A 27 -22.35 0.19 -16.30
N ARG A 28 -21.50 0.87 -17.06
CA ARG A 28 -20.04 0.76 -16.94
C ARG A 28 -19.55 0.92 -15.49
N SER A 29 -20.02 1.94 -14.78
CA SER A 29 -19.66 2.21 -13.38
C SER A 29 -20.12 1.11 -12.42
N CYS A 30 -21.33 0.58 -12.60
CA CYS A 30 -21.86 -0.52 -11.79
C CYS A 30 -21.06 -1.81 -12.02
N LEU A 31 -20.70 -2.09 -13.28
CA LEU A 31 -19.87 -3.24 -13.62
C LEU A 31 -18.46 -3.13 -13.03
N ASP A 32 -17.84 -1.96 -13.11
CA ASP A 32 -16.50 -1.74 -12.53
C ASP A 32 -16.52 -1.84 -11.00
N ASN A 33 -17.57 -1.32 -10.34
CA ASN A 33 -17.75 -1.50 -8.90
C ASN A 33 -17.94 -2.99 -8.53
N TRP A 34 -18.77 -3.72 -9.28
CA TRP A 34 -18.97 -5.16 -9.09
C TRP A 34 -17.66 -5.94 -9.24
N ARG A 35 -16.87 -5.65 -10.27
CA ARG A 35 -15.56 -6.26 -10.54
C ARG A 35 -14.53 -5.96 -9.45
N SER A 36 -14.55 -4.75 -8.87
CA SER A 36 -13.64 -4.39 -7.78
C SER A 36 -14.00 -5.03 -6.43
N THR A 37 -15.29 -5.36 -6.23
CA THR A 37 -15.83 -5.88 -4.97
C THR A 37 -15.82 -7.42 -4.91
N LYS A 38 -15.98 -8.09 -6.06
CA LYS A 38 -15.99 -9.56 -6.13
C LYS A 38 -14.56 -10.13 -6.23
N GLU A 39 -14.36 -11.32 -5.68
CA GLU A 39 -13.07 -12.00 -5.68
C GLU A 39 -12.88 -12.89 -6.92
N GLY A 40 -11.65 -12.92 -7.44
CA GLY A 40 -11.21 -13.89 -8.45
C GLY A 40 -11.85 -13.75 -9.83
N PHE A 41 -12.39 -14.86 -10.33
CA PHE A 41 -12.89 -15.07 -11.71
C PHE A 41 -13.92 -14.01 -12.17
N ALA A 42 -14.65 -13.40 -11.23
CA ALA A 42 -15.65 -12.37 -11.51
C ALA A 42 -15.06 -11.04 -12.03
N PHE A 43 -13.74 -10.86 -11.99
CA PHE A 43 -13.06 -9.67 -12.52
C PHE A 43 -12.99 -9.67 -14.06
N ALA A 44 -12.69 -10.83 -14.66
CA ALA A 44 -12.50 -11.00 -16.10
C ALA A 44 -13.65 -11.76 -16.79
N HIS A 45 -14.52 -12.41 -16.03
CA HIS A 45 -15.62 -13.22 -16.55
C HIS A 45 -16.97 -12.84 -15.95
N CYS A 46 -18.03 -13.05 -16.72
CA CYS A 46 -19.39 -12.95 -16.23
C CYS A 46 -19.70 -14.08 -15.23
N SER A 47 -20.34 -13.78 -14.10
CA SER A 47 -20.73 -14.79 -13.10
C SER A 47 -21.80 -15.75 -13.61
N GLU A 48 -22.68 -15.31 -14.51
CA GLU A 48 -23.82 -16.09 -14.98
C GLU A 48 -23.46 -16.97 -16.19
N CYS A 49 -22.99 -16.34 -17.27
CA CYS A 49 -22.71 -17.05 -18.52
C CYS A 49 -21.24 -17.47 -18.69
N ARG A 50 -20.36 -17.10 -17.76
CA ARG A 50 -18.91 -17.37 -17.80
C ARG A 50 -18.18 -16.83 -19.03
N ALA A 51 -18.82 -15.96 -19.83
CA ALA A 51 -18.19 -15.32 -20.96
C ALA A 51 -17.07 -14.37 -20.48
N LEU A 52 -15.96 -14.36 -21.21
CA LEU A 52 -14.81 -13.49 -20.97
C LEU A 52 -15.09 -12.06 -21.46
N PHE A 53 -14.79 -11.09 -20.61
CA PHE A 53 -14.94 -9.67 -20.91
C PHE A 53 -13.84 -9.18 -21.86
N VAL A 54 -14.19 -8.28 -22.78
CA VAL A 54 -13.20 -7.61 -23.65
C VAL A 54 -12.53 -6.52 -22.83
N LEU A 55 -11.32 -6.80 -22.32
CA LEU A 55 -10.55 -5.88 -21.49
C LEU A 55 -9.58 -5.07 -22.36
N ARG A 56 -9.52 -3.75 -22.14
CA ARG A 56 -8.48 -2.88 -22.70
C ARG A 56 -7.56 -2.42 -21.59
N ALA A 57 -6.26 -2.70 -21.72
CA ALA A 57 -5.25 -2.27 -20.76
C ALA A 57 -4.75 -0.85 -21.05
N ASN A 58 -4.97 0.07 -20.12
CA ASN A 58 -4.44 1.44 -20.12
C ASN A 58 -3.46 1.61 -18.97
N VAL A 59 -2.38 0.82 -19.00
CA VAL A 59 -1.38 0.74 -17.94
C VAL A 59 -0.51 2.01 -17.91
N PRO A 60 -0.52 2.80 -16.81
CA PRO A 60 0.47 3.85 -16.63
C PRO A 60 1.86 3.22 -16.39
N PRO A 61 2.94 3.72 -17.00
CA PRO A 61 4.28 3.12 -16.90
C PRO A 61 4.94 3.25 -15.51
N ASP A 62 4.45 4.13 -14.62
CA ASP A 62 5.17 4.57 -13.41
C ASP A 62 4.73 3.90 -12.09
N ARG A 63 4.07 2.75 -12.15
CA ARG A 63 3.43 2.14 -10.96
C ARG A 63 4.43 1.72 -9.89
N TRP A 64 5.56 1.19 -10.32
CA TRP A 64 6.66 0.79 -9.43
C TRP A 64 7.25 2.00 -8.71
N TRP A 65 7.38 3.13 -9.40
CA TRP A 65 7.94 4.36 -8.84
C TRP A 65 7.04 4.98 -7.77
N LEU A 66 5.72 4.96 -7.96
CA LEU A 66 4.77 5.39 -6.93
C LEU A 66 4.84 4.54 -5.66
N ARG A 67 4.91 3.20 -5.78
CA ARG A 67 5.07 2.30 -4.63
C ARG A 67 6.36 2.58 -3.88
N LEU A 68 7.47 2.72 -4.61
CA LEU A 68 8.78 2.98 -4.03
C LEU A 68 8.82 4.34 -3.31
N LYS A 69 8.22 5.37 -3.91
CA LYS A 69 8.15 6.72 -3.34
C LYS A 69 7.36 6.73 -2.03
N PHE A 70 6.22 6.04 -1.97
CA PHE A 70 5.43 5.94 -0.74
C PHE A 70 6.18 5.22 0.38
N GLN A 71 6.80 4.08 0.07
CA GLN A 71 7.62 3.33 1.04
C GLN A 71 8.77 4.17 1.57
N PHE A 72 9.46 4.91 0.69
CA PHE A 72 10.55 5.80 1.07
C PHE A 72 10.08 6.98 1.91
N LEU A 73 8.92 7.57 1.59
CA LEU A 73 8.33 8.67 2.37
C LEU A 73 8.01 8.23 3.80
N VAL A 74 7.37 7.07 3.96
CA VAL A 74 7.02 6.51 5.27
C VAL A 74 8.27 6.15 6.05
N ALA A 75 9.24 5.48 5.43
CA ALA A 75 10.51 5.12 6.07
C ALA A 75 11.30 6.36 6.52
N ARG A 76 11.36 7.39 5.67
CA ARG A 76 12.03 8.67 5.98
C ARG A 76 11.38 9.36 7.18
N ASP A 77 10.05 9.43 7.21
CA ASP A 77 9.31 10.08 8.30
C ASP A 77 9.54 9.38 9.64
N HIS A 78 9.47 8.05 9.66
CA HIS A 78 9.73 7.26 10.87
C HIS A 78 11.20 7.36 11.30
N ALA A 79 12.16 7.30 10.36
CA ALA A 79 13.57 7.46 10.67
C ALA A 79 13.88 8.84 11.26
N PHE A 80 13.23 9.89 10.77
CA PHE A 80 13.36 11.24 11.31
C PHE A 80 12.87 11.32 12.76
N ILE A 81 11.68 10.78 13.04
CA ILE A 81 11.15 10.72 14.42
C ILE A 81 12.09 9.96 15.34
N PHE A 82 12.63 8.82 14.90
CA PHE A 82 13.59 8.03 15.68
C PHE A 82 14.86 8.82 16.02
N ILE A 83 15.46 9.50 15.03
CA ILE A 83 16.65 10.34 15.24
C ILE A 83 16.35 11.45 16.25
N VAL A 84 15.21 12.14 16.12
CA VAL A 84 14.81 13.21 17.05
C VAL A 84 14.66 12.68 18.48
N VAL A 85 14.00 11.53 18.67
CA VAL A 85 13.86 10.91 19.99
C VAL A 85 15.22 10.54 20.57
N GLN A 86 16.12 9.94 19.78
CA GLN A 86 17.47 9.58 20.25
C GLN A 86 18.29 10.82 20.64
N LEU A 87 18.18 11.91 19.89
CA LEU A 87 18.85 13.17 20.23
C LEU A 87 18.31 13.75 21.54
N ILE A 88 17.00 13.68 21.78
CA ILE A 88 16.40 14.12 23.04
C ILE A 88 16.90 13.26 24.21
N VAL A 89 16.90 11.94 24.07
CA VAL A 89 17.39 11.01 25.10
C VAL A 89 18.87 11.27 25.41
N ALA A 90 19.70 11.40 24.36
CA ALA A 90 21.13 11.71 24.53
C ALA A 90 21.34 13.07 25.20
N PHE A 91 20.60 14.09 24.78
CA PHE A 91 20.67 15.42 25.38
C PHE A 91 20.28 15.43 26.86
N LEU A 92 19.17 14.78 27.22
CA LEU A 92 18.75 14.64 28.61
C LEU A 92 19.78 13.85 29.43
N GLY A 93 20.35 12.77 28.88
CA GLY A 93 21.43 12.02 29.52
C GLY A 93 22.66 12.89 29.79
N VAL A 94 23.06 13.72 28.83
CA VAL A 94 24.17 14.67 29.00
C VAL A 94 23.84 15.75 30.02
N LEU A 95 22.63 16.30 30.02
CA LEU A 95 22.20 17.29 31.02
C LEU A 95 22.23 16.71 32.43
N VAL A 96 21.69 15.52 32.63
CA VAL A 96 21.73 14.83 33.93
C VAL A 96 23.17 14.60 34.36
N TYR A 97 24.04 14.14 33.46
CA TYR A 97 25.47 13.98 33.74
C TYR A 97 26.17 15.30 34.09
N LYS A 98 25.79 16.41 33.46
CA LYS A 98 26.42 17.71 33.72
C LYS A 98 25.94 18.36 35.02
N PHE A 99 24.65 18.30 35.31
CA PHE A 99 24.07 18.93 36.50
C PHE A 99 24.29 18.12 37.76
N TYR A 100 24.12 16.80 37.66
CA TYR A 100 24.17 15.91 38.80
C TYR A 100 25.42 15.04 38.80
N GLY A 101 26.33 15.16 37.83
CA GLY A 101 27.47 14.25 37.71
C GLY A 101 28.40 14.23 38.90
N GLU A 102 28.69 15.38 39.52
CA GLU A 102 29.55 15.48 40.71
C GLU A 102 28.83 14.97 41.96
N GLU A 103 27.58 15.41 42.19
CA GLU A 103 26.76 14.93 43.32
C GLU A 103 26.42 13.44 43.20
N LEU A 104 26.14 12.93 42.01
CA LEU A 104 25.97 11.49 41.74
C LEU A 104 27.29 10.74 41.95
N ARG A 105 28.45 11.34 41.63
CA ARG A 105 29.75 10.70 41.81
C ARG A 105 30.14 10.59 43.28
N GLU A 106 29.78 11.58 44.10
CA GLU A 106 29.99 11.58 45.55
C GLU A 106 28.91 10.78 46.32
N MET A 107 27.61 10.93 46.01
CA MET A 107 26.53 10.17 46.65
C MET A 107 26.67 8.65 46.44
N PHE A 108 27.22 8.24 45.30
CA PHE A 108 27.25 6.82 44.92
C PHE A 108 28.63 6.17 45.07
N GLY A 109 29.67 6.89 45.52
CA GLY A 109 30.99 6.31 45.83
C GLY A 109 31.61 5.54 44.66
N TYR A 110 32.09 6.28 43.66
CA TYR A 110 32.58 5.73 42.37
C TYR A 110 33.77 4.76 42.48
N GLU A 111 34.43 4.69 43.64
CA GLU A 111 35.58 3.81 43.86
C GLU A 111 35.22 2.33 44.09
N GLU A 112 33.96 1.97 44.44
CA GLU A 112 33.66 0.58 44.87
C GLU A 112 32.48 -0.15 44.18
N HIS A 113 31.57 0.48 43.41
CA HIS A 113 30.30 -0.19 43.01
C HIS A 113 29.79 -0.06 41.54
N PRO A 114 28.96 -1.02 41.05
CA PRO A 114 28.69 -1.29 39.62
C PRO A 114 27.61 -0.42 38.97
N TYR A 115 27.22 0.71 39.58
CA TYR A 115 26.09 1.54 39.14
C TYR A 115 26.29 2.20 37.77
N GLY A 116 27.53 2.53 37.39
CA GLY A 116 27.89 2.96 36.03
C GLY A 116 27.60 1.88 34.98
N PHE A 117 27.85 0.61 35.32
CA PHE A 117 27.50 -0.51 34.46
C PHE A 117 25.99 -0.64 34.30
N TYR A 118 25.21 -0.51 35.38
CA TYR A 118 23.75 -0.59 35.32
C TYR A 118 23.10 0.57 34.55
N THR A 119 23.59 1.80 34.73
CA THR A 119 23.08 2.96 33.98
C THR A 119 23.38 2.85 32.48
N MET A 120 24.59 2.45 32.10
CA MET A 120 24.94 2.19 30.71
C MET A 120 24.17 1.00 30.13
N ALA A 121 23.94 -0.06 30.92
CA ALA A 121 23.14 -1.20 30.51
C ALA A 121 21.67 -0.81 30.29
N VAL A 122 21.07 -0.01 31.16
CA VAL A 122 19.70 0.49 30.99
C VAL A 122 19.58 1.36 29.74
N LEU A 123 20.52 2.27 29.50
CA LEU A 123 20.56 3.08 28.29
C LEU A 123 20.69 2.21 27.03
N ALA A 124 21.54 1.19 27.05
CA ALA A 124 21.69 0.25 25.95
C ALA A 124 20.40 -0.56 25.70
N ILE A 125 19.74 -1.04 26.76
CA ILE A 125 18.47 -1.78 26.65
C ILE A 125 17.37 -0.89 26.08
N VAL A 126 17.27 0.37 26.51
CA VAL A 126 16.30 1.33 25.97
C VAL A 126 16.58 1.60 24.49
N LEU A 127 17.85 1.80 24.12
CA LEU A 127 18.23 2.07 22.73
C LEU A 127 17.95 0.87 21.82
N VAL A 128 18.30 -0.34 22.27
CA VAL A 128 17.98 -1.60 21.55
C VAL A 128 16.47 -1.82 21.48
N GLY A 129 15.74 -1.56 22.56
CA GLY A 129 14.28 -1.69 22.60
C GLY A 129 13.58 -0.73 21.64
N LEU A 130 14.04 0.52 21.55
CA LEU A 130 13.51 1.50 20.60
C LEU A 130 13.84 1.12 19.15
N LEU A 131 15.05 0.62 18.88
CA LEU A 131 15.43 0.12 17.55
C LEU A 131 14.58 -1.08 17.15
N TYR A 132 14.39 -2.04 18.06
CA TYR A 132 13.60 -3.24 17.80
C TYR A 132 12.11 -2.91 17.59
N GLY A 133 11.56 -2.02 18.41
CA GLY A 133 10.20 -1.49 18.24
C GLY A 133 10.01 -0.78 16.91
N PHE A 134 11.02 -0.02 16.46
CA PHE A 134 11.04 0.63 15.15
C PHE A 134 11.01 -0.39 14.00
N PHE A 135 11.84 -1.43 14.07
CA PHE A 135 11.83 -2.51 13.07
C PHE A 135 10.48 -3.20 12.99
N ILE A 136 9.85 -3.53 14.14
CA ILE A 136 8.52 -4.12 14.17
C ILE A 136 7.47 -3.16 13.58
N ALA A 137 7.52 -1.87 13.92
CA ALA A 137 6.59 -0.88 13.39
C ALA A 137 6.68 -0.77 11.86
N ILE A 138 7.89 -0.81 11.28
CA ILE A 138 8.09 -0.85 9.83
C ILE A 138 7.50 -2.13 9.24
N ILE A 139 7.82 -3.30 9.79
CA ILE A 139 7.33 -4.59 9.28
C ILE A 139 5.80 -4.65 9.34
N CYS A 140 5.19 -4.21 10.44
CA CYS A 140 3.74 -4.11 10.60
C CYS A 140 3.14 -3.09 9.63
N GLY A 141 3.75 -1.92 9.48
CA GLY A 141 3.33 -0.90 8.52
C GLY A 141 3.38 -1.40 7.08
N GLN A 142 4.43 -2.13 6.71
CA GLN A 142 4.56 -2.77 5.40
C GLN A 142 3.48 -3.82 5.18
N ARG A 143 3.23 -4.71 6.15
CA ARG A 143 2.18 -5.73 6.07
C ARG A 143 0.78 -5.13 5.95
N ILE A 144 0.49 -4.06 6.68
CA ILE A 144 -0.80 -3.34 6.60
C ILE A 144 -0.92 -2.65 5.26
N ASN A 145 0.14 -1.99 4.80
CA ASN A 145 0.16 -1.32 3.51
C ASN A 145 0.01 -2.32 2.36
N GLU A 146 0.63 -3.50 2.42
CA GLU A 146 0.41 -4.58 1.44
C GLU A 146 -1.05 -5.05 1.40
N ARG A 147 -1.70 -5.22 2.57
CA ARG A 147 -3.12 -5.58 2.63
C ARG A 147 -4.02 -4.49 2.03
N HIS A 148 -3.78 -3.23 2.37
CA HIS A 148 -4.53 -2.11 1.78
C HIS A 148 -4.20 -1.92 0.31
N TYR A 149 -2.98 -2.24 -0.12
CA TYR A 149 -2.57 -2.21 -1.51
C TYR A 149 -3.40 -3.18 -2.34
N HIS A 150 -3.69 -4.40 -1.87
CA HIS A 150 -4.56 -5.32 -2.61
C HIS A 150 -5.98 -4.76 -2.82
N VAL A 151 -6.52 -4.04 -1.85
CA VAL A 151 -7.87 -3.44 -1.94
C VAL A 151 -7.88 -2.24 -2.89
N LEU A 152 -6.90 -1.33 -2.75
CA LEU A 152 -6.79 -0.15 -3.61
C LEU A 152 -6.35 -0.49 -5.03
N ALA A 153 -5.47 -1.50 -5.19
CA ALA A 153 -5.02 -1.96 -6.49
C ALA A 153 -6.17 -2.56 -7.29
N LYS A 154 -7.10 -3.32 -6.68
CA LYS A 154 -8.28 -3.85 -7.40
C LYS A 154 -9.12 -2.73 -8.02
N GLN A 155 -9.30 -1.61 -7.32
CA GLN A 155 -10.02 -0.45 -7.84
C GLN A 155 -9.24 0.28 -8.93
N GLU A 156 -7.91 0.29 -8.87
CA GLU A 156 -7.08 0.89 -9.92
C GLU A 156 -6.99 -0.02 -11.15
N LEU A 157 -6.92 -1.34 -10.95
CA LEU A 157 -6.97 -2.36 -11.99
C LEU A 157 -8.29 -2.31 -12.78
N THR A 158 -9.44 -2.04 -12.16
CA THR A 158 -10.69 -1.88 -12.94
C THR A 158 -10.69 -0.64 -13.82
N LYS A 159 -9.98 0.43 -13.41
CA LYS A 159 -9.80 1.65 -14.23
C LYS A 159 -8.78 1.48 -15.35
N GLU A 160 -7.74 0.69 -15.11
CA GLU A 160 -6.73 0.38 -16.13
C GLU A 160 -7.23 -0.67 -17.12
N TYR A 161 -7.93 -1.70 -16.65
CA TYR A 161 -8.53 -2.77 -17.46
C TYR A 161 -10.02 -2.49 -17.66
N VAL A 162 -10.30 -1.56 -18.58
CA VAL A 162 -11.66 -1.11 -18.89
C VAL A 162 -12.35 -2.15 -19.77
N VAL A 163 -13.58 -2.53 -19.44
CA VAL A 163 -14.39 -3.46 -20.25
C VAL A 163 -15.00 -2.71 -21.43
N GLU A 164 -14.70 -3.10 -22.65
CA GLU A 164 -15.36 -2.54 -23.84
C GLU A 164 -16.68 -3.25 -24.14
N ASP A 165 -17.59 -2.54 -24.82
CA ASP A 165 -18.84 -3.14 -25.28
C ASP A 165 -18.55 -4.15 -26.38
N ARG A 166 -18.95 -5.40 -26.14
CA ARG A 166 -18.64 -6.53 -27.01
C ARG A 166 -19.33 -6.44 -28.38
N GLU A 167 -20.47 -5.76 -28.47
CA GLU A 167 -21.23 -5.62 -29.72
C GLU A 167 -20.70 -4.48 -30.58
N ALA A 168 -20.19 -3.42 -29.95
CA ALA A 168 -19.54 -2.31 -30.64
C ALA A 168 -18.15 -2.71 -31.17
N SER A 169 -17.48 -3.67 -30.53
CA SER A 169 -16.06 -3.94 -30.70
C SER A 169 -15.79 -5.23 -31.49
N LYS A 170 -16.10 -5.27 -32.80
CA LYS A 170 -15.86 -6.46 -33.65
C LYS A 170 -14.38 -6.76 -33.95
N ASN A 171 -13.47 -5.80 -33.75
CA ASN A 171 -12.05 -5.86 -34.15
C ASN A 171 -11.09 -5.41 -33.03
N VAL A 172 -11.35 -5.76 -31.76
CA VAL A 172 -10.40 -5.41 -30.67
C VAL A 172 -9.27 -6.44 -30.66
N PRO A 173 -7.99 -6.00 -30.68
CA PRO A 173 -6.88 -6.92 -30.51
C PRO A 173 -7.01 -7.62 -29.15
N GLU A 174 -6.94 -8.94 -29.17
CA GLU A 174 -6.91 -9.80 -27.99
C GLU A 174 -5.85 -9.27 -27.01
N LEU A 175 -6.19 -9.22 -25.71
CA LEU A 175 -5.32 -8.67 -24.68
C LEU A 175 -3.93 -9.33 -24.76
N ASP A 176 -2.86 -8.52 -24.76
CA ASP A 176 -1.49 -9.04 -24.89
C ASP A 176 -1.21 -10.17 -23.88
N PRO A 177 -0.57 -11.30 -24.28
CA PRO A 177 -0.38 -12.46 -23.42
C PRO A 177 0.36 -12.17 -22.12
N SER A 178 1.18 -11.12 -22.09
CA SER A 178 1.86 -10.66 -20.89
C SER A 178 0.87 -10.19 -19.81
N HIS A 179 -0.15 -9.40 -20.18
CA HIS A 179 -1.21 -8.95 -19.29
C HIS A 179 -2.13 -10.08 -18.84
N ILE A 180 -2.41 -11.05 -19.72
CA ILE A 180 -3.17 -12.26 -19.34
C ILE A 180 -2.40 -13.06 -18.27
N THR A 181 -1.09 -13.19 -18.43
CA THR A 181 -0.23 -13.87 -17.47
C THR A 181 -0.18 -13.12 -16.14
N GLU A 182 -0.12 -11.79 -16.16
CA GLU A 182 -0.21 -10.95 -14.96
C GLU A 182 -1.55 -11.12 -14.23
N LEU A 183 -2.68 -11.06 -14.95
CA LEU A 183 -4.01 -11.29 -14.38
C LEU A 183 -4.14 -12.70 -13.78
N ARG A 184 -3.55 -13.71 -14.40
CA ARG A 184 -3.50 -15.09 -13.88
C ARG A 184 -2.63 -15.20 -12.62
N MET A 185 -1.49 -14.52 -12.56
CA MET A 185 -0.66 -14.46 -11.34
C MET A 185 -1.38 -13.78 -10.18
N LEU A 186 -2.25 -12.81 -10.47
CA LEU A 186 -3.11 -12.16 -9.48
C LEU A 186 -4.37 -12.98 -9.11
N GLY A 187 -4.61 -14.12 -9.75
CA GLY A 187 -5.79 -14.96 -9.55
C GLY A 187 -7.09 -14.34 -10.05
N LEU A 188 -7.02 -13.36 -10.96
CA LEU A 188 -8.15 -12.59 -11.49
C LEU A 188 -8.66 -13.09 -12.85
N PHE A 189 -8.04 -14.15 -13.39
CA PHE A 189 -8.32 -14.74 -14.69
C PHE A 189 -8.63 -16.24 -14.56
#